data_AF-A0A9R0F0E2-F1
#
_entry.id   AF-A0A9R0F0E2-F1
#
_cell.length_a   1.000
_cell.length_b   1.000
_cell.length_c   1.000
_cell.angle_alpha   90.00
_cell.angle_beta   90.00
_cell.angle_gamma   90.00
#
_symmetry.space_group_name_H-M   'P 1'
#
loop_
_entity.id
_entity.type
_entity.pdbx_description
1 polymer ?
#
loop_
_entity_poly.entity_id
_entity_poly.type
_entity_poly.pdbx_seq_one_letter_code
_entity_poly.pdbx_strand_id
1 'polypeptide(L)'
;MLRCLNCGLRVQRIQRHVVTTLPQELLIILSIWLRIEYLPMEDVICHACYVFLQNADVNTPRILGHTNICAGCGCSLNEARLHSLEENGPLYDFFPWIRSVQNGRDSYAVCHNCWRRASRQFEQDSQREMAIPQLPPVPAPAPAPAPAPAPAPVPAPAPASASQLGQRSVGMVNLPHYKSC
;
A
#
# COMPACT_ATOMS: atom_id res chain seq x y z
N MET A 1 -7.56 2.62 -12.61
CA MET A 1 -8.77 2.03 -11.96
C MET A 1 -9.12 2.89 -10.77
N LEU A 2 -10.31 3.50 -10.72
CA LEU A 2 -10.66 4.48 -9.69
C LEU A 2 -10.88 3.82 -8.32
N ARG A 3 -10.03 4.14 -7.33
CA ARG A 3 -10.08 3.61 -5.96
C ARG A 3 -10.20 4.73 -4.95
N CYS A 4 -10.85 4.44 -3.83
CA CYS A 4 -10.82 5.29 -2.66
C CYS A 4 -9.39 5.30 -2.10
N LEU A 5 -8.82 6.49 -1.95
CA LEU A 5 -7.50 6.68 -1.34
C LEU A 5 -7.50 6.21 0.12
N ASN A 6 -8.53 6.50 0.93
CA ASN A 6 -8.51 6.05 2.32
C ASN A 6 -8.74 4.53 2.48
N CYS A 7 -9.78 3.95 1.88
CA CYS A 7 -10.12 2.54 2.16
C CYS A 7 -9.74 1.55 1.06
N GLY A 8 -9.32 1.98 -0.13
CA GLY A 8 -8.96 1.11 -1.26
C GLY A 8 -10.14 0.57 -2.08
N LEU A 9 -11.38 0.90 -1.71
CA LEU A 9 -12.60 0.44 -2.39
C LEU A 9 -12.63 0.94 -3.84
N ARG A 10 -13.07 0.11 -4.78
CA ARG A 10 -13.32 0.51 -6.17
C ARG A 10 -14.56 1.40 -6.23
N VAL A 11 -14.38 2.67 -6.61
CA VAL A 11 -15.45 3.69 -6.49
C VAL A 11 -16.12 4.07 -7.82
N GLN A 12 -16.08 3.19 -8.82
CA GLN A 12 -16.62 3.46 -10.16
C GLN A 12 -18.13 3.75 -10.19
N ARG A 13 -18.90 3.16 -9.26
CA ARG A 13 -20.39 3.23 -9.24
C ARG A 13 -20.96 3.82 -7.96
N ILE A 14 -20.12 4.44 -7.12
CA ILE A 14 -20.57 5.02 -5.86
C ILE A 14 -20.16 6.50 -5.80
N GLN A 15 -20.82 7.24 -4.93
CA GLN A 15 -20.46 8.63 -4.66
C GLN A 15 -19.02 8.72 -4.12
N ARG A 16 -18.30 9.71 -4.64
CA ARG A 16 -16.89 9.95 -4.38
C ARG A 16 -16.61 11.45 -4.35
N HIS A 17 -15.53 11.81 -3.68
CA HIS A 17 -15.06 13.19 -3.53
C HIS A 17 -13.62 13.25 -4.03
N VAL A 18 -13.30 14.24 -4.88
CA VAL A 18 -11.94 14.43 -5.42
C VAL A 18 -11.10 15.11 -4.33
N VAL A 19 -9.86 14.68 -4.15
CA VAL A 19 -8.99 15.20 -3.08
C VAL A 19 -8.82 16.72 -3.20
N THR A 20 -8.66 17.27 -4.41
CA THR A 20 -8.60 18.74 -4.66
C THR A 20 -9.79 19.54 -4.16
N THR A 21 -10.95 18.91 -3.99
CA THR A 21 -12.18 19.60 -3.57
C THR A 21 -12.37 19.59 -2.05
N LEU A 22 -11.50 18.91 -1.30
CA LEU A 22 -11.59 18.83 0.15
C LEU A 22 -11.11 20.13 0.81
N PRO A 23 -11.75 20.58 1.90
CA PRO A 23 -11.22 21.66 2.73
C PRO A 23 -9.81 21.35 3.26
N GLN A 24 -8.99 22.41 3.44
CA GLN A 24 -7.59 22.28 3.88
C GLN A 24 -7.44 21.47 5.17
N GLU A 25 -8.31 21.67 6.15
CA GLU A 25 -8.30 20.91 7.41
C GLU A 25 -8.45 19.41 7.18
N LEU A 26 -9.34 19.01 6.27
CA LEU A 26 -9.55 17.60 5.94
C LEU A 26 -8.36 17.00 5.17
N LEU A 27 -7.66 17.81 4.37
CA LEU A 27 -6.42 17.41 3.71
C LEU A 27 -5.32 17.12 4.74
N ILE A 28 -5.20 17.95 5.78
CA ILE A 28 -4.22 17.73 6.87
C ILE A 28 -4.54 16.43 7.62
N ILE A 29 -5.79 16.21 8.00
CA ILE A 29 -6.17 14.97 8.71
C ILE A 29 -5.94 13.75 7.81
N LEU A 30 -6.28 13.84 6.53
CA LEU A 30 -6.10 12.74 5.58
C LEU A 30 -4.62 12.40 5.35
N SER A 31 -3.72 13.40 5.28
CA SER A 31 -2.28 13.15 5.14
C SER A 31 -1.70 12.47 6.38
N ILE A 32 -2.14 12.87 7.57
CA ILE A 32 -1.79 12.22 8.85
C ILE A 32 -2.27 10.76 8.86
N TRP A 33 -3.54 10.52 8.50
CA TRP A 33 -4.11 9.17 8.43
C TRP A 33 -3.35 8.26 7.48
N LEU A 34 -2.97 8.77 6.32
CA LEU A 34 -2.26 8.01 5.29
C LEU A 34 -0.75 7.91 5.54
N ARG A 35 -0.21 8.70 6.47
CA ARG A 35 1.23 8.85 6.73
C ARG A 35 2.02 9.21 5.46
N ILE A 36 1.50 10.17 4.70
CA ILE A 36 2.14 10.68 3.48
C ILE A 36 2.30 12.19 3.55
N GLU A 37 3.42 12.70 3.05
CA GLU A 37 3.70 14.14 3.02
C GLU A 37 2.90 14.87 1.95
N TYR A 38 2.72 14.23 0.78
CA TYR A 38 2.05 14.81 -0.37
C TYR A 38 0.85 13.96 -0.78
N LEU A 39 -0.34 14.55 -0.70
CA LEU A 39 -1.58 13.91 -1.15
C LEU A 39 -1.68 13.92 -2.68
N PRO A 40 -2.02 12.79 -3.32
CA PRO A 40 -2.35 12.77 -4.74
C PRO A 40 -3.66 13.52 -4.98
N MET A 41 -3.54 14.75 -5.50
CA MET A 41 -4.63 15.71 -5.62
C MET A 41 -5.76 15.26 -6.59
N GLU A 42 -5.42 14.45 -7.59
CA GLU A 42 -6.36 13.91 -8.59
C GLU A 42 -7.10 12.65 -8.11
N ASP A 43 -6.67 12.06 -6.99
CA ASP A 43 -7.30 10.87 -6.43
C ASP A 43 -8.64 11.20 -5.77
N VAL A 44 -9.36 10.15 -5.36
CA VAL A 44 -10.70 10.27 -4.82
C VAL A 44 -10.83 9.52 -3.51
N ILE A 45 -11.75 9.96 -2.65
CA ILE A 45 -12.22 9.19 -1.50
C ILE A 45 -13.69 8.82 -1.68
N CYS A 46 -14.10 7.63 -1.21
CA CYS A 46 -15.51 7.26 -1.21
C CYS A 46 -16.29 8.10 -0.21
N HIS A 47 -17.61 8.21 -0.41
CA HIS A 47 -18.45 9.01 0.48
C HIS A 47 -18.38 8.58 1.95
N ALA A 48 -18.36 7.28 2.26
CA ALA A 48 -18.23 6.83 3.65
C ALA A 48 -16.93 7.30 4.30
N CYS A 49 -15.80 7.22 3.61
CA CYS A 49 -14.53 7.74 4.12
C CYS A 49 -14.54 9.26 4.28
N TYR A 50 -15.21 9.99 3.38
CA TYR A 50 -15.40 11.42 3.51
C TYR A 50 -16.19 11.79 4.77
N VAL A 51 -17.29 11.08 5.05
CA VAL A 51 -18.09 11.32 6.27
C VAL A 51 -17.27 11.04 7.53
N PHE A 52 -16.47 9.97 7.56
CA PHE A 52 -15.58 9.73 8.69
C PHE A 52 -14.52 10.82 8.85
N LEU A 53 -13.96 11.30 7.73
CA LEU A 53 -12.97 12.38 7.73
C LEU A 53 -13.56 13.71 8.21
N GLN A 54 -14.80 14.03 7.83
CA GLN A 54 -15.49 15.24 8.28
C GLN A 54 -15.70 15.30 9.79
N ASN A 55 -15.85 14.14 10.43
CA ASN A 55 -16.09 14.03 11.88
C ASN A 55 -14.80 13.76 12.67
N ALA A 56 -13.65 13.75 12.00
CA ALA A 56 -12.36 13.48 12.61
C ALA A 56 -11.64 14.78 13.00
N ASP A 57 -10.73 14.66 13.96
CA ASP A 57 -9.71 15.65 14.27
C ASP A 57 -8.29 15.07 14.03
N VAL A 58 -7.26 15.88 14.27
CA VAL A 58 -5.85 15.51 14.08
C VAL A 58 -5.39 14.36 14.99
N ASN A 59 -6.08 14.10 16.10
CA ASN A 59 -5.75 13.03 17.05
C ASN A 59 -6.57 11.76 16.79
N THR A 60 -7.61 11.86 15.97
CA THR A 60 -8.49 10.75 15.64
C THR A 60 -7.69 9.70 14.87
N PRO A 61 -7.64 8.44 15.34
CA PRO A 61 -6.95 7.38 14.62
C PRO A 61 -7.61 7.16 13.26
N ARG A 62 -6.85 6.66 12.28
CA ARG A 62 -7.36 6.41 10.94
C ARG A 62 -8.58 5.49 10.96
N ILE A 63 -9.73 5.99 10.52
CA ILE A 63 -10.94 5.21 10.36
C ILE A 63 -11.14 4.86 8.88
N LEU A 64 -11.33 3.58 8.59
CA LEU A 64 -11.63 3.11 7.25
C LEU A 64 -13.14 3.03 7.07
N GLY A 65 -13.65 3.72 6.04
CA GLY A 65 -15.06 3.57 5.67
C GLY A 65 -15.43 2.18 5.18
N HIS A 66 -14.44 1.38 4.75
CA HIS A 66 -14.64 0.01 4.30
C HIS A 66 -13.45 -0.85 4.71
N THR A 67 -13.70 -1.98 5.36
CA THR A 67 -12.69 -2.90 5.88
C THR A 67 -12.62 -4.20 5.08
N ASN A 68 -13.77 -4.76 4.71
CA ASN A 68 -13.86 -6.05 4.01
C ASN A 68 -13.76 -5.92 2.48
N ILE A 69 -12.60 -5.49 2.00
CA ILE A 69 -12.34 -5.29 0.57
C ILE A 69 -11.09 -6.04 0.10
N CYS A 70 -11.12 -6.46 -1.17
CA CYS A 70 -10.01 -7.12 -1.81
C CYS A 70 -8.88 -6.12 -2.04
N ALA A 71 -7.71 -6.39 -1.47
CA ALA A 71 -6.54 -5.54 -1.69
C ALA A 71 -6.16 -5.47 -3.19
N GLY A 72 -6.29 -6.59 -3.91
CA GLY A 72 -5.94 -6.70 -5.31
C GLY A 72 -6.88 -5.97 -6.26
N CYS A 73 -8.20 -6.07 -6.11
CA CYS A 73 -9.17 -5.49 -7.06
C CYS A 73 -10.09 -4.41 -6.48
N GLY A 74 -9.99 -4.12 -5.19
CA GLY A 74 -10.78 -3.09 -4.50
C GLY A 74 -12.28 -3.40 -4.41
N CYS A 75 -12.75 -4.58 -4.84
CA CYS A 75 -14.14 -4.98 -4.69
C CYS A 75 -14.40 -5.50 -3.27
N SER A 76 -15.67 -5.59 -2.88
CA SER A 76 -16.00 -6.18 -1.59
C SER A 76 -15.67 -7.67 -1.57
N LEU A 77 -15.23 -8.14 -0.41
CA LEU A 77 -15.00 -9.55 -0.11
C LEU A 77 -16.20 -10.20 0.58
N ASN A 78 -17.33 -9.50 0.70
CA ASN A 78 -18.52 -10.11 1.28
C ASN A 78 -18.91 -11.33 0.45
N GLU A 79 -19.07 -12.48 1.12
CA GLU A 79 -19.40 -13.79 0.52
C GLU A 79 -18.37 -14.35 -0.49
N ALA A 80 -17.25 -13.65 -0.70
CA ALA A 80 -16.20 -14.12 -1.59
C ALA A 80 -15.27 -15.13 -0.90
N ARG A 81 -14.77 -16.10 -1.67
CA ARG A 81 -13.64 -16.92 -1.21
C ARG A 81 -12.40 -16.03 -1.06
N LEU A 82 -11.98 -15.82 0.19
CA LEU A 82 -10.85 -14.97 0.56
C LEU A 82 -9.57 -15.78 0.75
N HIS A 83 -8.44 -15.11 0.50
CA HIS A 83 -7.10 -15.59 0.78
C HIS A 83 -6.36 -14.48 1.53
N SER A 84 -5.83 -14.80 2.70
CA SER A 84 -5.01 -13.87 3.48
C SER A 84 -3.66 -13.68 2.80
N LEU A 85 -3.17 -12.44 2.81
CA LEU A 85 -1.81 -12.12 2.41
C LEU A 85 -0.98 -11.93 3.67
N GLU A 86 0.10 -12.68 3.77
CA GLU A 86 1.12 -12.46 4.80
C GLU A 86 1.92 -11.21 4.45
N GLU A 87 2.19 -10.38 5.46
CA GLU A 87 3.05 -9.21 5.31
C GLU A 87 4.46 -9.69 4.90
N ASN A 88 5.02 -9.12 3.83
CA ASN A 88 6.28 -9.54 3.20
C ASN A 88 6.29 -10.97 2.63
N GLY A 89 5.13 -11.61 2.46
CA GLY A 89 5.03 -12.87 1.74
C GLY A 89 5.30 -12.70 0.23
N PRO A 90 5.64 -13.77 -0.50
CA PRO A 90 5.99 -13.70 -1.92
C PRO A 90 4.87 -13.13 -2.80
N LEU A 91 3.61 -13.31 -2.40
CA LEU A 91 2.45 -12.79 -3.12
C LEU A 91 2.13 -11.31 -2.78
N TYR A 92 2.69 -10.77 -1.70
CA TYR A 92 2.43 -9.41 -1.23
C TYR A 92 2.90 -8.37 -2.25
N ASP A 93 4.05 -8.60 -2.88
CA ASP A 93 4.68 -7.67 -3.82
C ASP A 93 3.90 -7.51 -5.13
N PHE A 94 3.04 -8.47 -5.47
CA PHE A 94 2.15 -8.37 -6.64
C PHE A 94 1.00 -7.38 -6.44
N PHE A 95 0.86 -6.79 -5.25
CA PHE A 95 -0.19 -5.84 -4.90
C PHE A 95 0.39 -4.51 -4.39
N PRO A 96 1.08 -3.72 -5.24
CA PRO A 96 1.83 -2.53 -4.83
C PRO A 96 0.97 -1.45 -4.14
N TRP A 97 -0.32 -1.40 -4.45
CA TRP A 97 -1.28 -0.49 -3.78
C TRP A 97 -1.37 -0.72 -2.26
N ILE A 98 -1.11 -1.94 -1.78
CA ILE A 98 -1.11 -2.25 -0.35
C ILE A 98 -0.04 -1.41 0.35
N ARG A 99 1.18 -1.39 -0.19
CA ARG A 99 2.36 -0.70 0.36
C ARG A 99 2.21 0.83 0.33
N SER A 100 1.53 1.37 -0.69
CA SER A 100 1.43 2.81 -0.88
C SER A 100 0.36 3.48 -0.01
N VAL A 101 -0.73 2.79 0.33
CA VAL A 101 -1.95 3.46 0.80
C VAL A 101 -2.64 2.77 1.97
N GLN A 102 -2.47 1.46 2.16
CA GLN A 102 -3.13 0.72 3.25
C GLN A 102 -2.26 0.55 4.51
N ASN A 103 -1.18 1.33 4.64
CA ASN A 103 -0.31 1.31 5.82
C ASN A 103 -1.12 1.41 7.13
N GLY A 104 -1.03 0.38 7.96
CA GLY A 104 -1.74 0.29 9.24
C GLY A 104 -2.98 -0.60 9.27
N ARG A 105 -3.24 -1.45 8.26
CA ARG A 105 -4.12 -2.61 8.43
C ARG A 105 -3.35 -3.78 9.03
N ASP A 106 -3.92 -4.39 10.07
CA ASP A 106 -3.35 -5.58 10.73
C ASP A 106 -3.42 -6.84 9.84
N SER A 107 -4.27 -6.84 8.80
CA SER A 107 -4.36 -7.95 7.84
C SER A 107 -4.84 -7.49 6.46
N TYR A 108 -4.32 -8.14 5.43
CA TYR A 108 -4.74 -7.95 4.05
C TYR A 108 -5.34 -9.23 3.50
N ALA A 109 -6.46 -9.11 2.79
CA ALA A 109 -7.10 -10.22 2.11
C ALA A 109 -7.33 -9.89 0.64
N VAL A 110 -7.28 -10.93 -0.19
CA VAL A 110 -7.60 -10.86 -1.62
C VAL A 110 -8.66 -11.88 -1.99
N CYS A 111 -9.44 -11.59 -3.02
CA CYS A 111 -10.39 -12.54 -3.55
C CYS A 111 -9.67 -13.67 -4.31
N HIS A 112 -10.33 -14.81 -4.46
CA HIS A 112 -9.78 -15.97 -5.13
C HIS A 112 -9.24 -15.68 -6.55
N ASN A 113 -9.88 -14.79 -7.31
CA ASN A 113 -9.41 -14.43 -8.65
C ASN A 113 -8.11 -13.60 -8.62
N CYS A 114 -7.98 -12.68 -7.66
CA CYS A 114 -6.73 -11.93 -7.47
C CYS A 114 -5.61 -12.84 -6.97
N TRP A 115 -5.93 -13.76 -6.06
CA TRP A 115 -4.98 -14.77 -5.59
C TRP A 115 -4.48 -15.65 -6.74
N ARG A 116 -5.38 -16.26 -7.52
CA ARG A 116 -4.99 -17.09 -8.68
C ARG A 116 -4.12 -16.34 -9.68
N ARG A 117 -4.42 -15.06 -9.92
CA ARG A 117 -3.62 -14.22 -10.80
C ARG A 117 -2.21 -14.02 -10.23
N ALA A 118 -2.09 -13.63 -8.97
CA ALA A 118 -0.79 -13.40 -8.33
C ALA A 118 0.04 -14.70 -8.27
N SER A 119 -0.57 -15.83 -7.90
CA SER A 119 0.12 -17.13 -7.88
C SER A 119 0.68 -17.52 -9.24
N ARG A 120 -0.10 -17.35 -10.32
CA ARG A 120 0.39 -17.62 -11.69
C ARG A 120 1.54 -16.72 -12.09
N GLN A 121 1.51 -15.45 -11.70
CA GLN A 121 2.60 -14.53 -11.99
C GLN A 121 3.87 -14.91 -11.22
N PHE A 122 3.73 -15.24 -9.93
CA PHE A 122 4.84 -15.72 -9.11
C PHE A 122 5.51 -16.97 -9.67
N GLU A 123 4.73 -17.95 -10.14
CA GLU A 123 5.26 -19.15 -10.81
C GLU A 123 6.01 -18.80 -12.11
N GLN A 124 5.47 -17.88 -12.92
CA GLN A 124 6.10 -17.44 -14.16
C GLN A 124 7.41 -16.68 -13.92
N ASP A 125 7.44 -15.78 -12.94
CA ASP A 125 8.63 -15.00 -12.59
C ASP A 125 9.73 -15.93 -12.04
N SER A 126 9.36 -16.91 -11.20
CA SER A 126 10.28 -17.95 -10.72
C SER A 126 10.88 -18.77 -11.87
N GLN A 127 10.07 -19.15 -12.87
CA GLN A 127 10.55 -19.86 -14.05
C GLN A 127 11.46 -19.00 -14.93
N ARG A 128 11.18 -17.69 -15.07
CA ARG A 128 12.03 -16.76 -15.82
C ARG A 128 13.39 -16.55 -15.17
N GLU A 129 13.42 -16.45 -13.85
CA GLU A 129 14.66 -16.28 -13.10
C GLU A 129 15.57 -17.51 -13.25
N MET A 130 14.98 -18.71 -13.30
CA MET A 130 15.71 -19.94 -13.63
C MET A 130 16.14 -20.03 -15.11
N ALA A 131 15.52 -19.26 -16.01
CA ALA A 131 15.75 -19.30 -17.44
C ALA A 131 16.65 -18.16 -17.97
N ILE A 132 17.25 -17.34 -17.10
CA ILE A 132 18.19 -16.29 -17.52
C ILE A 132 19.32 -16.93 -18.35
N PRO A 133 19.44 -16.61 -19.65
CA PRO A 133 20.56 -17.10 -20.45
C PRO A 133 21.84 -16.55 -19.84
N GLN A 134 22.81 -17.42 -19.57
CA GLN A 134 24.15 -16.99 -19.19
C GLN A 134 24.68 -16.08 -20.32
N LEU A 135 24.75 -14.78 -20.05
CA LEU A 135 25.44 -13.85 -20.94
C LEU A 135 26.87 -14.37 -21.12
N PRO A 136 27.40 -14.43 -22.35
CA PRO A 136 28.77 -14.85 -22.57
C PRO A 136 29.71 -13.96 -21.74
N PRO A 137 30.82 -14.51 -21.22
CA PRO A 137 31.73 -13.77 -20.35
C PRO A 137 32.20 -12.49 -21.04
N VAL A 138 31.97 -11.35 -20.37
CA VAL A 138 32.45 -10.04 -20.80
C VAL A 138 33.99 -10.10 -20.86
N PRO A 139 34.63 -9.68 -21.97
CA PRO A 139 36.08 -9.64 -22.03
C PRO A 139 36.66 -8.76 -20.92
N ALA A 140 37.75 -9.23 -20.31
CA ALA A 140 38.36 -8.60 -19.14
C ALA A 140 38.68 -7.11 -19.41
N PRO A 141 38.29 -6.19 -18.51
CA PRO A 141 38.65 -4.78 -18.64
C PRO A 141 40.17 -4.60 -18.54
N ALA A 142 40.72 -3.74 -19.40
CA ALA A 142 42.12 -3.34 -19.36
C ALA A 142 42.50 -2.76 -17.99
N PRO A 143 43.73 -2.97 -17.49
CA PRO A 143 44.14 -2.53 -16.16
C PRO A 143 44.02 -1.01 -16.01
N ALA A 144 43.33 -0.57 -14.96
CA ALA A 144 43.15 0.84 -14.62
C ALA A 144 44.47 1.45 -14.09
N PRO A 145 44.75 2.73 -14.38
CA PRO A 145 45.91 3.44 -13.82
C PRO A 145 45.78 3.63 -12.29
N ALA A 146 46.92 3.65 -11.61
CA ALA A 146 47.05 3.66 -10.16
C ALA A 146 46.38 4.88 -9.50
N PRO A 147 45.64 4.70 -8.39
CA PRO A 147 44.96 5.80 -7.69
C PRO A 147 45.93 6.66 -6.87
N ALA A 148 45.68 7.98 -6.85
CA ALA A 148 46.33 8.95 -5.98
C ALA A 148 45.84 8.82 -4.51
N PRO A 149 46.66 9.18 -3.50
CA PRO A 149 46.31 8.98 -2.09
C PRO A 149 45.18 9.89 -1.61
N ALA A 150 44.30 9.32 -0.78
CA ALA A 150 43.07 9.93 -0.27
C ALA A 150 43.30 10.82 0.98
N PRO A 151 42.50 11.90 1.17
CA PRO A 151 42.50 12.69 2.41
C PRO A 151 41.67 12.04 3.54
N ALA A 152 42.02 12.41 4.77
CA ALA A 152 41.54 11.82 6.03
C ALA A 152 40.06 12.11 6.37
N PRO A 153 39.36 11.20 7.06
CA PRO A 153 37.95 11.38 7.45
C PRO A 153 37.75 12.17 8.75
N VAL A 154 36.65 12.93 8.79
CA VAL A 154 36.13 13.72 9.93
C VAL A 154 35.08 12.89 10.72
N PRO A 155 34.90 13.08 12.04
CA PRO A 155 34.07 12.20 12.88
C PRO A 155 32.55 12.39 12.71
N ALA A 156 31.81 11.31 12.98
CA ALA A 156 30.36 11.17 12.88
C ALA A 156 29.59 11.67 14.14
N PRO A 157 28.33 12.14 14.00
CA PRO A 157 27.42 12.33 15.11
C PRO A 157 26.51 11.11 15.39
N ALA A 158 26.09 11.01 16.65
CA ALA A 158 25.41 9.89 17.31
C ALA A 158 23.90 9.75 16.96
N PRO A 159 23.31 8.55 17.05
CA PRO A 159 21.87 8.34 16.96
C PRO A 159 21.17 8.41 18.33
N ALA A 160 19.95 8.97 18.34
CA ALA A 160 19.01 8.94 19.46
C ALA A 160 17.91 7.89 19.22
N SER A 161 17.64 7.09 20.25
CA SER A 161 16.60 6.05 20.33
C SER A 161 15.25 6.59 20.80
N ALA A 162 14.14 5.96 20.39
CA ALA A 162 12.91 5.70 21.18
C ALA A 162 11.88 4.96 20.29
N SER A 163 11.58 3.68 20.52
CA SER A 163 10.60 3.10 21.48
C SER A 163 9.17 2.96 20.93
N GLN A 164 8.89 1.75 20.42
CA GLN A 164 7.82 0.81 20.85
C GLN A 164 6.57 1.33 21.61
N LEU A 165 5.36 1.00 21.11
CA LEU A 165 4.35 0.09 21.73
C LEU A 165 2.90 0.37 21.28
N GLY A 166 2.13 -0.70 21.07
CA GLY A 166 0.72 -0.76 21.51
C GLY A 166 -0.36 -0.91 20.44
N GLN A 167 -0.59 -2.14 19.95
CA GLN A 167 -1.77 -2.52 19.16
C GLN A 167 -2.98 -2.76 20.08
N ARG A 168 -4.16 -2.25 19.71
CA ARG A 168 -5.46 -2.78 20.15
C ARG A 168 -6.50 -2.65 19.04
N SER A 169 -7.06 -3.79 18.68
CA SER A 169 -8.07 -4.06 17.66
C SER A 169 -9.51 -3.89 18.18
N VAL A 170 -10.40 -3.23 17.43
CA VAL A 170 -11.87 -3.35 17.64
C VAL A 170 -12.66 -3.16 16.33
N GLY A 171 -13.53 -4.15 16.03
CA GLY A 171 -14.92 -3.95 15.63
C GLY A 171 -15.27 -3.71 14.15
N MET A 172 -15.64 -4.78 13.44
CA MET A 172 -16.28 -4.74 12.12
C MET A 172 -17.75 -4.29 12.21
N VAL A 173 -18.14 -3.32 11.38
CA VAL A 173 -19.56 -3.00 11.08
C VAL A 173 -19.82 -3.27 9.60
N ASN A 174 -20.99 -3.85 9.30
CA ASN A 174 -21.34 -4.49 8.03
C ASN A 174 -22.40 -3.68 7.23
N LEU A 175 -22.40 -3.88 5.89
CA LEU A 175 -23.33 -3.45 4.81
C LEU A 175 -23.34 -1.97 4.35
N PRO A 176 -23.72 -1.61 3.07
CA PRO A 176 -24.44 -2.40 2.04
C PRO A 176 -23.85 -2.44 0.59
N HIS A 177 -24.32 -3.43 -0.19
CA HIS A 177 -24.33 -3.55 -1.68
C HIS A 177 -23.16 -2.95 -2.49
N TYR A 178 -22.00 -3.58 -2.35
CA TYR A 178 -20.84 -3.34 -3.23
C TYR A 178 -20.81 -4.40 -4.33
N LYS A 179 -20.06 -4.17 -5.41
CA LYS A 179 -19.72 -5.27 -6.32
C LYS A 179 -18.93 -6.34 -5.55
N SER A 180 -19.52 -7.52 -5.41
CA SER A 180 -18.86 -8.71 -4.86
C SER A 180 -17.83 -9.25 -5.86
N CYS A 181 -16.79 -9.89 -5.34
CA CYS A 181 -15.76 -10.56 -6.13
C CYS A 181 -16.20 -11.91 -6.68
#